data_AF-A0A2M7XJT7-F1
#
_entry.id   AF-A0A2M7XJT7-F1
#
_cell.length_a   1.000
_cell.length_b   1.000
_cell.length_c   1.000
_cell.angle_alpha   90.00
_cell.angle_beta   90.00
_cell.angle_gamma   90.00
#
_symmetry.space_group_name_H-M   'P 1'
#
loop_
_entity.id
_entity.type
_entity.pdbx_description
1 polymer ?
#
loop_
_entity_poly.entity_id
_entity_poly.type
_entity_poly.pdbx_seq_one_letter_code
_entity_poly.pdbx_strand_id
1 'polypeptide(L)'
;MFTHLHGHSTFSFLEAIGKPNKIIAKAKELGMTAIGITDYNGMYSAIKFYQTAKEEGIKPIIGVETGFVMDINSTFAPNQVGNIILIAKNKKGYQNLMILTSFADKEGIAGKPKIDIATLKKYGSGILVIMGGTESRIAKMLQSDNQESKITEIILMIQDAVGVENVYMDVIAQDYTIIPMLKKINDQILEFGKKLKIKFVVHNNYFYPNKDDKEAWEVALAIKDGKKMYDEDRRKPKGEYHIMSEDEIMEILKKNEFDKKFIDEMIENNNEVAENITTEINLHQALFPNYDTPDDIKEIYEQAKDELVVEE
;
A
#
# COMPACT_ATOMS: atom_id res chain seq x y z
N MET A 1 -3.92 -14.16 -15.39
CA MET A 1 -4.72 -13.11 -14.72
C MET A 1 -3.79 -12.41 -13.75
N PHE A 2 -3.79 -11.08 -13.69
CA PHE A 2 -2.85 -10.30 -12.85
C PHE A 2 -3.61 -9.43 -11.83
N THR A 3 -3.05 -9.31 -10.63
CA THR A 3 -3.60 -8.46 -9.56
C THR A 3 -2.56 -7.43 -9.13
N HIS A 4 -2.92 -6.16 -9.21
CA HIS A 4 -2.14 -5.09 -8.58
C HIS A 4 -2.39 -5.08 -7.08
N LEU A 5 -1.33 -5.10 -6.26
CA LEU A 5 -1.42 -4.94 -4.80
C LEU A 5 -0.95 -3.55 -4.33
N HIS A 6 -0.21 -2.84 -5.18
CA HIS A 6 0.41 -1.56 -4.93
C HIS A 6 -0.08 -0.54 -5.96
N GLY A 7 -0.77 0.50 -5.48
CA GLY A 7 -1.15 1.63 -6.30
C GLY A 7 -1.96 2.67 -5.52
N HIS A 8 -2.21 3.80 -6.16
CA HIS A 8 -2.68 5.00 -5.51
C HIS A 8 -3.91 5.60 -6.19
N SER A 9 -4.76 6.19 -5.38
CA SER A 9 -5.98 6.88 -5.78
C SER A 9 -5.85 8.38 -5.59
N THR A 10 -6.89 9.13 -5.93
CA THR A 10 -7.00 10.57 -5.63
C THR A 10 -6.78 10.94 -4.17
N PHE A 11 -6.83 9.97 -3.25
CA PHE A 11 -6.59 10.17 -1.82
C PHE A 11 -5.10 10.16 -1.43
N SER A 12 -4.21 9.70 -2.32
CA SER A 12 -2.82 10.15 -2.33
C SER A 12 -2.78 11.58 -2.87
N PHE A 13 -3.08 12.55 -2.00
CA PHE A 13 -3.39 13.93 -2.38
C PHE A 13 -2.32 14.57 -3.27
N LEU A 14 -2.77 14.98 -4.48
CA LEU A 14 -1.96 15.58 -5.54
C LEU A 14 -0.75 14.73 -5.98
N GLU A 15 -0.75 13.43 -5.66
CA GLU A 15 0.22 12.44 -6.13
C GLU A 15 -0.41 11.43 -7.08
N ALA A 16 -1.71 11.16 -6.97
CA ALA A 16 -2.47 10.32 -7.89
C ALA A 16 -3.80 10.97 -8.24
N ILE A 17 -4.37 10.56 -9.38
CA ILE A 17 -5.60 11.14 -9.92
C ILE A 17 -6.72 10.12 -10.18
N GLY A 18 -6.46 8.83 -9.93
CA GLY A 18 -7.47 7.78 -10.07
C GLY A 18 -8.52 7.82 -8.97
N LYS A 19 -9.76 8.19 -9.28
CA LYS A 19 -10.88 8.03 -8.33
C LYS A 19 -11.17 6.55 -8.11
N PRO A 20 -11.55 6.09 -6.91
CA PRO A 20 -11.82 4.67 -6.63
C PRO A 20 -12.73 3.99 -7.67
N ASN A 21 -13.83 4.64 -8.07
CA ASN A 21 -14.74 4.09 -9.08
C ASN A 21 -14.11 3.94 -10.47
N LYS A 22 -13.20 4.84 -10.86
CA LYS A 22 -12.48 4.75 -12.14
C LYS A 22 -11.40 3.67 -12.12
N ILE A 23 -10.74 3.50 -10.97
CA ILE A 23 -9.78 2.41 -10.75
C ILE A 23 -10.48 1.05 -10.87
N ILE A 24 -11.60 0.86 -10.17
CA ILE A 24 -12.38 -0.38 -10.23
C ILE A 24 -12.92 -0.65 -11.63
N ALA A 25 -13.45 0.38 -12.32
CA ALA A 25 -13.92 0.24 -13.69
C ALA A 25 -12.80 -0.22 -14.64
N LYS A 26 -11.59 0.35 -14.50
CA LYS A 26 -10.44 -0.04 -15.31
C LYS A 26 -9.97 -1.45 -15.00
N ALA A 27 -9.93 -1.84 -13.72
CA ALA A 27 -9.59 -3.21 -13.32
C ALA A 27 -10.55 -4.24 -13.96
N LYS A 28 -11.85 -3.93 -13.97
CA LYS A 28 -12.90 -4.76 -14.59
C LYS A 28 -12.75 -4.83 -16.12
N GLU A 29 -12.45 -3.72 -16.77
CA GLU A 29 -12.15 -3.66 -18.21
C GLU A 29 -10.97 -4.57 -18.59
N LEU A 30 -9.94 -4.61 -17.74
CA LEU A 30 -8.75 -5.45 -17.93
C LEU A 30 -8.97 -6.92 -17.50
N GLY A 31 -10.18 -7.31 -17.07
CA GLY A 31 -10.50 -8.67 -16.66
C GLY A 31 -9.93 -9.09 -15.31
N MET A 32 -9.52 -8.15 -14.47
CA MET A 32 -9.04 -8.44 -13.10
C MET A 32 -10.21 -8.86 -12.21
N THR A 33 -9.97 -9.75 -11.25
CA THR A 33 -10.96 -10.15 -10.23
C THR A 33 -10.68 -9.55 -8.85
N ALA A 34 -9.49 -9.00 -8.66
CA ALA A 34 -9.05 -8.31 -7.47
C ALA A 34 -8.19 -7.10 -7.84
N ILE A 35 -8.17 -6.08 -7.00
CA ILE A 35 -7.25 -4.94 -7.13
C ILE A 35 -7.02 -4.29 -5.77
N GLY A 36 -5.77 -3.90 -5.52
CA GLY A 36 -5.32 -3.28 -4.29
C GLY A 36 -5.15 -1.78 -4.39
N ILE A 37 -5.37 -1.13 -3.25
CA ILE A 37 -5.13 0.29 -3.04
C ILE A 37 -4.26 0.49 -1.80
N THR A 38 -3.22 1.31 -1.94
CA THR A 38 -2.20 1.61 -0.94
C THR A 38 -1.89 3.09 -0.95
N ASP A 39 -2.89 3.93 -0.66
CA ASP A 39 -2.72 5.39 -0.65
C ASP A 39 -1.62 5.83 0.33
N TYR A 40 -1.07 7.01 0.08
CA TYR A 40 -0.03 7.57 0.93
C TYR A 40 -0.58 7.94 2.31
N ASN A 41 0.08 7.39 3.33
CA ASN A 41 0.01 7.82 4.73
C ASN A 41 -1.34 7.71 5.44
N GLY A 42 -2.39 7.27 4.74
CA GLY A 42 -3.72 7.14 5.30
C GLY A 42 -4.62 6.26 4.44
N MET A 43 -5.67 5.74 5.06
CA MET A 43 -6.65 4.88 4.42
C MET A 43 -7.90 5.66 3.98
N TYR A 44 -7.73 6.89 3.50
CA TYR A 44 -8.85 7.79 3.23
C TYR A 44 -9.80 7.27 2.14
N SER A 45 -9.28 6.51 1.16
CA SER A 45 -10.10 5.89 0.12
C SER A 45 -10.77 4.58 0.54
N ALA A 46 -10.33 3.96 1.65
CA ALA A 46 -10.56 2.54 1.91
C ALA A 46 -12.04 2.15 1.89
N ILE A 47 -12.91 2.92 2.56
CA ILE A 47 -14.34 2.65 2.60
C ILE A 47 -14.97 2.78 1.20
N LYS A 48 -14.68 3.88 0.50
CA LYS A 48 -15.25 4.12 -0.83
C LYS A 48 -14.77 3.08 -1.84
N PHE A 49 -13.49 2.73 -1.79
CA PHE A 49 -12.89 1.69 -2.63
C PHE A 49 -13.50 0.32 -2.33
N TYR A 50 -13.60 -0.06 -1.05
CA TYR A 50 -14.18 -1.33 -0.61
C TYR A 50 -15.62 -1.49 -1.10
N GLN A 51 -16.48 -0.49 -0.87
CA GLN A 51 -17.88 -0.50 -1.32
C GLN A 51 -17.99 -0.62 -2.83
N THR A 52 -17.27 0.25 -3.56
CA THR A 52 -17.34 0.28 -5.03
C THR A 52 -16.83 -1.02 -5.65
N ALA A 53 -15.75 -1.60 -5.11
CA ALA A 53 -15.23 -2.88 -5.58
C ALA A 53 -16.24 -4.01 -5.38
N LYS A 54 -16.85 -4.09 -4.18
CA LYS A 54 -17.84 -5.12 -3.84
C LYS A 54 -19.09 -5.01 -4.71
N GLU A 55 -19.57 -3.80 -4.99
CA GLU A 55 -20.69 -3.54 -5.91
C GLU A 55 -20.39 -4.04 -7.35
N GLU A 56 -19.14 -3.89 -7.79
CA GLU A 56 -18.72 -4.27 -9.15
C GLU A 56 -18.28 -5.73 -9.30
N GLY A 57 -18.28 -6.50 -8.20
CA GLY A 57 -17.84 -7.90 -8.16
C GLY A 57 -16.31 -8.08 -8.14
N ILE A 58 -15.56 -7.04 -7.80
CA ILE A 58 -14.10 -7.04 -7.68
C ILE A 58 -13.71 -7.19 -6.22
N LYS A 59 -12.75 -8.06 -5.91
CA LYS A 59 -12.21 -8.23 -4.56
C LYS A 59 -11.32 -7.03 -4.20
N PRO A 60 -11.69 -6.20 -3.19
CA PRO A 60 -10.84 -5.10 -2.76
C PRO A 60 -9.68 -5.61 -1.89
N ILE A 61 -8.49 -5.11 -2.17
CA ILE A 61 -7.31 -5.28 -1.31
C ILE A 61 -6.98 -3.93 -0.70
N ILE A 62 -7.10 -3.83 0.63
CA ILE A 62 -6.94 -2.56 1.35
C ILE A 62 -5.58 -2.52 2.03
N GLY A 63 -4.82 -1.47 1.73
CA GLY A 63 -3.53 -1.20 2.35
C GLY A 63 -3.22 0.29 2.44
N VAL A 64 -1.96 0.58 2.76
CA VAL A 64 -1.40 1.93 2.87
C VAL A 64 0.09 1.88 2.54
N GLU A 65 0.59 2.87 1.81
CA GLU A 65 2.03 3.11 1.71
C GLU A 65 2.39 4.22 2.69
N THR A 66 3.24 3.92 3.68
CA THR A 66 3.60 4.87 4.74
C THR A 66 5.11 4.93 4.94
N GLY A 67 5.59 6.08 5.40
CA GLY A 67 6.98 6.22 5.79
C GLY A 67 7.33 5.31 6.96
N PHE A 68 8.51 4.71 6.91
CA PHE A 68 9.04 3.81 7.93
C PHE A 68 10.42 4.27 8.40
N VAL A 69 10.64 4.18 9.70
CA VAL A 69 11.93 4.47 10.37
C VAL A 69 12.20 3.42 11.44
N MET A 70 13.40 3.44 12.03
CA MET A 70 13.72 2.52 13.13
C MET A 70 13.17 2.99 14.48
N ASP A 71 13.15 4.29 14.72
CA ASP A 71 12.64 4.88 15.95
C ASP A 71 12.27 6.33 15.64
N ILE A 72 11.01 6.72 15.82
CA ILE A 72 10.50 8.06 15.51
C ILE A 72 11.16 9.19 16.33
N ASN A 73 11.79 8.88 17.46
CA ASN A 73 12.44 9.88 18.33
C ASN A 73 13.89 10.17 17.92
N SER A 74 14.42 9.43 16.96
CA SER A 74 15.79 9.60 16.47
C SER A 74 15.93 10.79 15.52
N THR A 75 17.17 11.27 15.31
CA THR A 75 17.48 12.19 14.22
C THR A 75 17.79 11.39 12.96
N PHE A 76 17.20 11.76 11.83
CA PHE A 76 17.34 11.01 10.58
C PHE A 76 18.08 11.82 9.52
N ALA A 77 19.04 11.18 8.86
CA ALA A 77 19.47 11.60 7.55
C ALA A 77 18.35 11.32 6.51
N PRO A 78 18.25 12.07 5.41
CA PRO A 78 17.19 11.87 4.41
C PRO A 78 17.11 10.44 3.84
N ASN A 79 18.24 9.76 3.67
CA ASN A 79 18.34 8.35 3.23
C ASN A 79 17.87 7.34 4.29
N GLN A 80 17.61 7.79 5.52
CA GLN A 80 17.06 6.98 6.60
C GLN A 80 15.52 6.96 6.63
N VAL A 81 14.89 7.63 5.67
CA VAL A 81 13.46 7.74 5.57
C VAL A 81 13.02 7.21 4.21
N GLY A 82 12.30 6.09 4.22
CA GLY A 82 11.68 5.54 3.03
C GLY A 82 10.39 4.83 3.38
N ASN A 83 9.66 4.40 2.38
CA ASN A 83 8.33 3.84 2.57
C ASN A 83 8.35 2.33 2.74
N ILE A 84 7.28 1.82 3.32
CA ILE A 84 6.86 0.42 3.24
C ILE A 84 5.37 0.39 2.90
N ILE A 85 4.96 -0.70 2.27
CA ILE A 85 3.55 -0.94 1.92
C ILE A 85 3.00 -1.95 2.91
N LEU A 86 1.85 -1.63 3.50
CA LEU A 86 1.16 -2.48 4.46
C LEU A 86 -0.22 -2.86 3.91
N ILE A 87 -0.55 -4.14 3.89
CA ILE A 87 -1.83 -4.66 3.41
C ILE A 87 -2.55 -5.38 4.54
N ALA A 88 -3.84 -5.11 4.70
CA ALA A 88 -4.69 -5.83 5.64
C ALA A 88 -5.02 -7.22 5.07
N LYS A 89 -4.54 -8.28 5.72
CA LYS A 89 -4.89 -9.66 5.36
C LYS A 89 -6.29 -10.06 5.79
N ASN A 90 -6.79 -9.46 6.87
CA ASN A 90 -8.07 -9.80 7.47
C ASN A 90 -8.61 -8.61 8.28
N LYS A 91 -9.76 -8.78 8.94
CA LYS A 91 -10.38 -7.76 9.80
C LYS A 91 -9.44 -7.22 10.88
N LYS A 92 -8.62 -8.06 11.52
CA LYS A 92 -7.65 -7.63 12.54
C LYS A 92 -6.54 -6.79 11.92
N GLY A 93 -6.04 -7.19 10.75
CA GLY A 93 -5.11 -6.40 9.95
C GLY A 93 -5.65 -5.01 9.63
N TYR A 94 -6.90 -4.92 9.16
CA TYR A 94 -7.56 -3.65 8.86
C TYR A 94 -7.66 -2.74 10.10
N GLN A 95 -8.06 -3.29 11.25
CA GLN A 95 -8.08 -2.55 12.52
C GLN A 95 -6.69 -2.06 12.92
N ASN A 96 -5.68 -2.90 12.74
CA ASN A 96 -4.31 -2.53 13.04
C ASN A 96 -3.77 -1.46 12.07
N LEU A 97 -4.13 -1.49 10.78
CA LEU A 97 -3.80 -0.40 9.85
C LEU A 97 -4.43 0.93 10.26
N MET A 98 -5.67 0.92 10.78
CA MET A 98 -6.30 2.15 11.32
C MET A 98 -5.49 2.72 12.49
N ILE A 99 -4.99 1.85 13.37
CA ILE A 99 -4.13 2.27 14.49
C ILE A 99 -2.79 2.80 13.99
N LEU A 100 -2.13 2.07 13.07
CA LEU A 100 -0.82 2.45 12.53
C LEU A 100 -0.86 3.80 11.80
N THR A 101 -1.88 4.02 10.97
CA THR A 101 -2.05 5.30 10.26
C THR A 101 -2.40 6.44 11.21
N SER A 102 -3.23 6.19 12.23
CA SER A 102 -3.52 7.18 13.28
C SER A 102 -2.28 7.53 14.11
N PHE A 103 -1.44 6.54 14.43
CA PHE A 103 -0.17 6.75 15.11
C PHE A 103 0.79 7.56 14.24
N ALA A 104 0.93 7.19 12.96
CA ALA A 104 1.79 7.89 12.02
C ALA A 104 1.47 9.38 11.98
N ASP A 105 0.20 9.73 11.88
CA ASP A 105 -0.28 11.11 11.81
C ASP A 105 -0.08 11.90 13.12
N LYS A 106 -0.43 11.30 14.27
CA LYS A 106 -0.44 11.99 15.58
C LYS A 106 0.91 11.99 16.29
N GLU A 107 1.58 10.85 16.30
CA GLU A 107 2.78 10.56 17.10
C GLU A 107 4.02 10.37 16.23
N GLY A 108 3.90 10.39 14.90
CA GLY A 108 5.02 10.25 13.99
C GLY A 108 6.02 11.41 14.05
N ILE A 109 6.76 11.63 12.97
CA ILE A 109 7.87 12.59 13.00
C ILE A 109 7.35 13.97 12.64
N ALA A 110 7.09 14.81 13.65
CA ALA A 110 6.81 16.27 13.52
C ALA A 110 6.08 16.67 12.22
N GLY A 111 4.82 16.22 12.07
CA GLY A 111 3.97 16.52 10.90
C GLY A 111 4.25 15.67 9.66
N LYS A 112 5.09 14.63 9.75
CA LYS A 112 5.34 13.64 8.70
C LYS A 112 4.84 12.26 9.16
N PRO A 113 3.79 11.72 8.51
CA PRO A 113 3.22 10.43 8.87
C PRO A 113 4.22 9.30 8.66
N LYS A 114 4.74 8.78 9.77
CA LYS A 114 5.75 7.72 9.80
C LYS A 114 5.49 6.78 10.95
N ILE A 115 5.71 5.49 10.71
CA ILE A 115 5.70 4.48 11.77
C ILE A 115 7.14 4.00 12.03
N ASP A 116 7.38 3.49 13.24
CA ASP A 116 8.63 2.81 13.58
C ASP A 116 8.45 1.29 13.75
N ILE A 117 9.58 0.61 13.93
CA ILE A 117 9.59 -0.84 14.12
C ILE A 117 8.88 -1.27 15.41
N ALA A 118 8.95 -0.48 16.48
CA ALA A 118 8.31 -0.79 17.75
C ALA A 118 6.78 -0.81 17.61
N THR A 119 6.24 0.19 16.92
CA THR A 119 4.81 0.31 16.62
C THR A 119 4.38 -0.80 15.66
N LEU A 120 5.18 -1.10 14.63
CA LEU A 120 4.91 -2.21 13.73
C LEU A 120 4.90 -3.56 14.47
N LYS A 121 5.82 -3.82 15.40
CA LYS A 121 5.79 -5.04 16.24
C LYS A 121 4.53 -5.15 17.09
N LYS A 122 4.06 -4.02 17.64
CA LYS A 122 2.86 -4.00 18.49
C LYS A 122 1.57 -4.25 17.70
N TYR A 123 1.49 -3.77 16.46
CA TYR A 123 0.27 -3.81 15.65
C TYR A 123 0.43 -4.58 14.33
N GLY A 124 1.48 -5.38 14.16
CA GLY A 124 1.81 -6.10 12.92
C GLY A 124 0.94 -7.31 12.61
N SER A 125 0.20 -7.81 13.60
CA SER A 125 -0.67 -8.98 13.43
C SER A 125 -1.73 -8.76 12.34
N GLY A 126 -1.88 -9.72 11.44
CA GLY A 126 -2.84 -9.65 10.33
C GLY A 126 -2.45 -8.70 9.20
N ILE A 127 -1.22 -8.17 9.20
CA ILE A 127 -0.69 -7.30 8.15
C ILE A 127 0.31 -8.07 7.29
N LEU A 128 0.28 -7.81 5.99
CA LEU A 128 1.31 -8.19 5.04
C LEU A 128 2.14 -6.95 4.70
N VAL A 129 3.46 -7.10 4.58
CA VAL A 129 4.39 -6.03 4.24
C VAL A 129 5.02 -6.29 2.88
N ILE A 130 4.94 -5.32 1.99
CA ILE A 130 5.66 -5.32 0.71
C ILE A 130 6.78 -4.27 0.81
N MET A 131 8.01 -4.66 0.49
CA MET A 131 9.19 -3.79 0.54
C MET A 131 9.89 -3.82 -0.81
N GLY A 132 10.18 -2.65 -1.37
CA GLY A 132 10.89 -2.54 -2.64
C GLY A 132 10.38 -1.36 -3.45
N GLY A 133 10.94 -1.18 -4.64
CA GLY A 133 10.73 0.03 -5.41
C GLY A 133 11.49 1.25 -4.91
N THR A 134 11.47 2.32 -5.72
CA THR A 134 12.44 3.42 -5.65
C THR A 134 12.37 4.26 -4.37
N GLU A 135 11.18 4.36 -3.79
CA GLU A 135 10.93 5.14 -2.58
C GLU A 135 11.00 4.31 -1.29
N SER A 136 11.22 3.00 -1.40
CA SER A 136 11.26 2.13 -0.22
C SER A 136 12.41 2.43 0.72
N ARG A 137 12.22 2.07 2.00
CA ARG A 137 13.27 2.11 3.02
C ARG A 137 14.57 1.47 2.54
N ILE A 138 14.45 0.30 1.90
CA ILE A 138 15.58 -0.47 1.38
C ILE A 138 16.28 0.31 0.25
N ALA A 139 15.53 0.78 -0.75
CA ALA A 139 16.08 1.55 -1.87
C ALA A 139 16.78 2.85 -1.43
N LYS A 140 16.24 3.57 -0.44
CA LYS A 140 16.89 4.78 0.10
C LYS A 140 18.22 4.45 0.78
N MET A 141 18.32 3.33 1.49
CA MET A 141 19.57 2.90 2.14
C MET A 141 20.63 2.43 1.13
N LEU A 142 20.19 1.83 0.01
CA LEU A 142 21.06 1.36 -1.06
C LEU A 142 21.81 2.48 -1.81
N GLN A 143 21.41 3.73 -1.62
CA GLN A 143 22.12 4.91 -2.14
C GLN A 143 23.40 5.23 -1.37
N SER A 144 23.62 4.59 -0.22
CA SER A 144 24.81 4.77 0.61
C SER A 144 25.60 3.48 0.71
N ASP A 145 26.93 3.58 0.64
CA ASP A 145 27.79 2.39 0.67
C ASP A 145 27.72 1.68 2.04
N ASN A 146 28.01 0.36 2.02
CA ASN A 146 28.17 -0.50 3.20
C ASN A 146 26.96 -0.61 4.15
N GLN A 147 25.73 -0.60 3.61
CA GLN A 147 24.50 -0.74 4.42
C GLN A 147 23.90 -2.16 4.45
N GLU A 148 24.51 -3.15 3.79
CA GLU A 148 23.90 -4.48 3.59
C GLU A 148 23.50 -5.18 4.91
N SER A 149 24.36 -5.14 5.91
CA SER A 149 24.10 -5.75 7.23
C SER A 149 22.90 -5.09 7.93
N LYS A 150 22.80 -3.76 7.88
CA LYS A 150 21.70 -3.00 8.45
C LYS A 150 20.39 -3.23 7.70
N ILE A 151 20.43 -3.30 6.37
CA ILE A 151 19.24 -3.63 5.56
C ILE A 151 18.74 -5.02 5.94
N THR A 152 19.66 -5.99 6.05
CA THR A 152 19.33 -7.36 6.47
C THR A 152 18.67 -7.37 7.85
N GLU A 153 19.24 -6.65 8.82
CA GLU A 153 18.67 -6.51 10.17
C GLU A 153 17.25 -5.94 10.14
N ILE A 154 17.02 -4.88 9.37
CA ILE A 154 15.70 -4.24 9.23
C ILE A 154 14.67 -5.23 8.67
N ILE A 155 15.03 -5.97 7.62
CA ILE A 155 14.14 -6.97 7.01
C ILE A 155 13.77 -8.05 8.03
N LEU A 156 14.75 -8.56 8.79
CA LEU A 156 14.52 -9.57 9.82
C LEU A 156 13.63 -9.04 10.95
N MET A 157 13.80 -7.78 11.37
CA MET A 157 12.93 -7.16 12.36
C MET A 157 11.50 -7.00 11.86
N ILE A 158 11.31 -6.69 10.56
CA ILE A 158 9.98 -6.62 9.95
C ILE A 158 9.35 -8.02 9.91
N GLN A 159 10.11 -9.06 9.53
CA GLN A 159 9.64 -10.45 9.57
C GLN A 159 9.24 -10.88 10.99
N ASP A 160 10.00 -10.50 12.01
CA ASP A 160 9.65 -10.73 13.42
C ASP A 160 8.35 -10.00 13.82
N ALA A 161 8.10 -8.82 13.26
CA ALA A 161 6.92 -8.01 13.56
C ALA A 161 5.62 -8.55 12.93
N VAL A 162 5.68 -9.07 11.70
CA VAL A 162 4.47 -9.45 10.93
C VAL A 162 4.38 -10.94 10.60
N GLY A 163 5.44 -11.72 10.77
CA GLY A 163 5.57 -13.10 10.31
C GLY A 163 6.36 -13.20 8.99
N VAL A 164 7.23 -14.20 8.90
CA VAL A 164 8.14 -14.41 7.75
C VAL A 164 7.37 -14.58 6.43
N GLU A 165 6.23 -15.28 6.48
CA GLU A 165 5.34 -15.55 5.35
C GLU A 165 4.53 -14.33 4.89
N ASN A 166 4.58 -13.24 5.67
CA ASN A 166 3.83 -12.01 5.44
C ASN A 166 4.71 -10.89 4.89
N VAL A 167 5.92 -11.20 4.45
CA VAL A 167 6.86 -10.24 3.88
C VAL A 167 7.16 -10.61 2.43
N TYR A 168 7.08 -9.61 1.55
CA TYR A 168 7.35 -9.78 0.11
C TYR A 168 8.28 -8.67 -0.38
N MET A 169 9.09 -9.01 -1.39
CA MET A 169 9.97 -8.08 -2.08
C MET A 169 9.31 -7.57 -3.36
N ASP A 170 9.27 -6.25 -3.56
CA ASP A 170 8.61 -5.59 -4.69
C ASP A 170 9.59 -5.35 -5.85
N VAL A 171 9.33 -6.02 -6.98
CA VAL A 171 10.01 -5.78 -8.24
C VAL A 171 9.18 -4.81 -9.06
N ILE A 172 9.75 -3.64 -9.38
CA ILE A 172 9.01 -2.64 -10.15
C ILE A 172 9.15 -2.90 -11.65
N ALA A 173 8.03 -3.10 -12.33
CA ALA A 173 7.93 -3.29 -13.77
C ALA A 173 7.87 -1.93 -14.50
N GLN A 174 9.03 -1.30 -14.67
CA GLN A 174 9.22 -0.15 -15.56
C GLN A 174 10.42 -0.40 -16.47
N ASP A 175 10.38 0.15 -17.67
CA ASP A 175 11.43 -0.05 -18.68
C ASP A 175 12.79 0.51 -18.23
N TYR A 176 13.80 -0.35 -18.11
CA TYR A 176 15.14 0.05 -17.68
C TYR A 176 15.84 0.99 -18.66
N THR A 177 15.45 1.02 -19.94
CA THR A 177 16.00 1.98 -20.91
C THR A 177 15.48 3.40 -20.65
N ILE A 178 14.31 3.52 -20.02
CA ILE A 178 13.68 4.80 -19.66
C ILE A 178 14.06 5.21 -18.22
N ILE A 179 14.16 4.24 -17.31
CA ILE A 179 14.54 4.45 -15.89
C ILE A 179 15.76 3.58 -15.52
N PRO A 180 16.98 3.92 -15.98
CA PRO A 180 18.16 3.06 -15.80
C PRO A 180 18.52 2.75 -14.35
N MET A 181 18.28 3.70 -13.44
CA MET A 181 18.54 3.49 -12.01
C MET A 181 17.71 2.36 -11.39
N LEU A 182 16.56 2.04 -11.99
CA LEU A 182 15.69 0.99 -11.46
C LEU A 182 16.32 -0.39 -11.57
N LYS A 183 17.14 -0.65 -12.60
CA LYS A 183 17.85 -1.92 -12.73
C LYS A 183 18.68 -2.23 -11.48
N LYS A 184 19.49 -1.26 -11.03
CA LYS A 184 20.32 -1.42 -9.83
C LYS A 184 19.47 -1.72 -8.59
N ILE A 185 18.34 -1.03 -8.45
CA ILE A 185 17.44 -1.22 -7.30
C ILE A 185 16.81 -2.62 -7.34
N ASN A 186 16.24 -3.02 -8.48
CA ASN A 186 15.64 -4.36 -8.63
C ASN A 186 16.70 -5.46 -8.44
N ASP A 187 17.91 -5.33 -9.01
CA ASP A 187 19.00 -6.30 -8.80
C ASP A 187 19.31 -6.51 -7.31
N GLN A 188 19.37 -5.42 -6.53
CA GLN A 188 19.61 -5.49 -5.09
C GLN A 188 18.43 -6.07 -4.31
N ILE A 189 17.19 -5.74 -4.69
CA ILE A 189 15.99 -6.35 -4.11
C ILE A 189 15.98 -7.86 -4.35
N LEU A 190 16.34 -8.31 -5.56
CA LEU A 190 16.46 -9.72 -5.90
C LEU A 190 17.55 -10.42 -5.06
N GLU A 191 18.69 -9.77 -4.84
CA GLU A 191 19.76 -10.30 -4.00
C GLU A 191 19.29 -10.52 -2.55
N PHE A 192 18.68 -9.50 -1.92
CA PHE A 192 18.14 -9.63 -0.57
C PHE A 192 17.04 -10.68 -0.48
N GLY A 193 16.10 -10.69 -1.43
CA GLY A 193 15.01 -11.66 -1.43
C GLY A 193 15.52 -13.10 -1.58
N LYS A 194 16.50 -13.34 -2.45
CA LYS A 194 17.13 -14.68 -2.58
C LYS A 194 17.90 -15.08 -1.34
N LYS A 195 18.71 -14.17 -0.78
CA LYS A 195 19.52 -14.41 0.42
C LYS A 195 18.64 -14.76 1.63
N LEU A 196 17.52 -14.07 1.79
CA LEU A 196 16.60 -14.20 2.92
C LEU A 196 15.40 -15.12 2.64
N LYS A 197 15.34 -15.71 1.43
CA LYS A 197 14.25 -16.60 0.98
C LYS A 197 12.87 -15.96 1.06
N ILE A 198 12.78 -14.69 0.66
CA ILE A 198 11.55 -13.89 0.62
C ILE A 198 10.96 -13.98 -0.78
N LYS A 199 9.65 -14.22 -0.87
CA LYS A 199 8.91 -14.25 -2.14
C LYS A 199 8.89 -12.88 -2.81
N PHE A 200 8.78 -12.88 -4.13
CA PHE A 200 8.75 -11.66 -4.94
C PHE A 200 7.35 -11.41 -5.49
N VAL A 201 6.92 -10.16 -5.43
CA VAL A 201 5.73 -9.64 -6.12
C VAL A 201 6.19 -8.61 -7.15
N VAL A 202 5.34 -8.35 -8.14
CA VAL A 202 5.62 -7.36 -9.19
C VAL A 202 4.53 -6.30 -9.25
N HIS A 203 4.93 -5.04 -9.38
CA HIS A 203 4.01 -3.92 -9.58
C HIS A 203 4.60 -2.87 -10.53
N ASN A 204 3.77 -2.10 -11.21
CA ASN A 204 4.23 -0.87 -11.86
C ASN A 204 4.00 0.39 -11.01
N ASN A 205 3.34 0.23 -9.85
CA ASN A 205 2.90 1.28 -8.93
C ASN A 205 2.01 2.33 -9.60
N TYR A 206 0.75 1.99 -9.89
CA TYR A 206 -0.12 2.89 -10.65
C TYR A 206 -0.53 4.14 -9.83
N PHE A 207 -0.63 5.29 -10.51
CA PHE A 207 -1.12 6.57 -9.95
C PHE A 207 -2.34 7.13 -10.70
N TYR A 208 -2.67 6.53 -11.84
CA TYR A 208 -3.81 6.93 -12.67
C TYR A 208 -4.42 5.72 -13.39
N PRO A 209 -5.68 5.76 -13.83
CA PRO A 209 -6.33 4.59 -14.43
C PRO A 209 -5.85 4.29 -15.86
N ASN A 210 -5.86 5.26 -16.77
CA ASN A 210 -5.59 5.05 -18.20
C ASN A 210 -4.27 5.67 -18.61
N LYS A 211 -3.60 5.09 -19.61
CA LYS A 211 -2.32 5.59 -20.12
C LYS A 211 -2.36 7.08 -20.52
N ASP A 212 -3.46 7.51 -21.13
CA ASP A 212 -3.66 8.90 -21.57
C ASP A 212 -3.89 9.88 -20.41
N ASP A 213 -4.11 9.41 -19.18
CA ASP A 213 -4.26 10.26 -17.99
C ASP A 213 -2.90 10.83 -17.50
N LYS A 214 -1.78 10.41 -18.11
CA LYS A 214 -0.42 10.82 -17.71
C LYS A 214 -0.22 12.33 -17.68
N GLU A 215 -0.72 13.07 -18.67
CA GLU A 215 -0.59 14.53 -18.69
C GLU A 215 -1.36 15.19 -17.54
N ALA A 216 -2.60 14.75 -17.29
CA ALA A 216 -3.41 15.24 -16.18
C ALA A 216 -2.76 14.92 -14.82
N TRP A 217 -2.12 13.77 -14.70
CA TRP A 217 -1.35 13.40 -13.52
C TRP A 217 -0.15 14.32 -13.32
N GLU A 218 0.64 14.59 -14.37
CA GLU A 218 1.77 15.53 -14.28
C GLU A 218 1.33 16.94 -13.86
N VAL A 219 0.14 17.39 -14.28
CA VAL A 219 -0.45 18.65 -13.80
C VAL A 219 -0.70 18.61 -12.29
N ALA A 220 -1.25 17.51 -11.75
CA ALA A 220 -1.45 17.36 -10.31
C ALA A 220 -0.12 17.43 -9.54
N LEU A 221 0.93 16.79 -10.05
CA LEU A 221 2.28 16.86 -9.47
C LEU A 221 2.83 18.29 -9.51
N ALA A 222 2.68 19.01 -10.61
CA ALA A 222 3.13 20.40 -10.73
C ALA A 222 2.40 21.31 -9.72
N ILE A 223 1.08 21.13 -9.55
CA ILE A 223 0.30 21.84 -8.52
C ILE A 223 0.83 21.54 -7.12
N LYS A 224 1.10 20.26 -6.82
CA LYS A 224 1.66 19.84 -5.53
C LYS A 224 2.99 20.52 -5.24
N ASP A 225 3.85 20.57 -6.25
CA ASP A 225 5.21 21.07 -6.14
C ASP A 225 5.27 22.61 -6.22
N GLY A 226 4.13 23.29 -6.40
CA GLY A 226 4.07 24.75 -6.57
C GLY A 226 4.72 25.24 -7.87
N LYS A 227 4.73 24.40 -8.90
CA LYS A 227 5.38 24.61 -10.20
C LYS A 227 4.36 24.76 -11.33
N LYS A 228 4.80 25.36 -12.43
CA LYS A 228 4.07 25.44 -13.68
C LYS A 228 4.50 24.33 -14.62
N MET A 229 3.64 23.95 -15.57
CA MET A 229 3.93 22.87 -16.52
C MET A 229 5.12 23.14 -17.45
N TYR A 230 5.43 24.42 -17.68
CA TYR A 230 6.58 24.83 -18.48
C TYR A 230 7.87 25.03 -17.67
N ASP A 231 7.83 24.89 -16.34
CA ASP A 231 9.04 24.97 -15.53
C ASP A 231 9.94 23.76 -15.85
N GLU A 232 11.22 24.02 -16.13
CA GLU A 232 12.16 22.95 -16.50
C GLU A 232 12.49 22.03 -15.32
N ASP A 233 12.53 22.59 -14.11
CA ASP A 233 12.86 21.92 -12.86
C ASP A 233 11.66 21.24 -12.17
N ARG A 234 10.49 21.21 -12.82
CA ARG A 234 9.35 20.44 -12.30
C ARG A 234 9.63 18.95 -12.34
N ARG A 235 8.97 18.21 -11.46
CA ARG A 235 8.96 16.74 -11.50
C ARG A 235 8.34 16.23 -12.81
N LYS A 236 9.07 15.36 -13.51
CA LYS A 236 8.68 14.73 -14.79
C LYS A 236 8.95 13.22 -14.73
N PRO A 237 8.06 12.43 -14.10
CA PRO A 237 8.25 10.98 -14.03
C PRO A 237 8.25 10.36 -15.43
N LYS A 238 9.32 9.66 -15.78
CA LYS A 238 9.49 9.13 -17.14
C LYS A 238 8.70 7.84 -17.41
N GLY A 239 8.40 7.07 -16.36
CA GLY A 239 7.70 5.80 -16.45
C GLY A 239 6.22 5.90 -16.82
N GLU A 240 5.59 4.74 -16.92
CA GLU A 240 4.16 4.58 -17.22
C GLU A 240 3.47 4.06 -15.96
N TYR A 241 2.57 4.86 -15.39
CA TYR A 241 1.95 4.58 -14.10
C TYR A 241 0.42 4.50 -14.20
N HIS A 242 -0.09 4.10 -15.37
CA HIS A 242 -1.48 3.68 -15.49
C HIS A 242 -1.68 2.29 -14.88
N ILE A 243 -2.94 1.86 -14.74
CA ILE A 243 -3.22 0.47 -14.37
C ILE A 243 -2.86 -0.40 -15.58
N MET A 244 -1.69 -1.04 -15.53
CA MET A 244 -1.21 -1.91 -16.60
C MET A 244 -1.97 -3.24 -16.62
N SER A 245 -2.16 -3.76 -17.83
CA SER A 245 -2.56 -5.14 -18.08
C SER A 245 -1.43 -6.12 -17.75
N GLU A 246 -1.77 -7.40 -17.61
CA GLU A 246 -0.78 -8.48 -17.45
C GLU A 246 0.21 -8.54 -18.62
N ASP A 247 -0.28 -8.35 -19.84
CA ASP A 247 0.55 -8.38 -21.05
C ASP A 247 1.59 -7.26 -21.03
N GLU A 248 1.21 -6.04 -20.63
CA GLU A 248 2.14 -4.92 -20.48
C GLU A 248 3.22 -5.20 -19.43
N ILE A 249 2.83 -5.74 -18.26
CA ILE A 249 3.78 -6.12 -17.20
C ILE A 249 4.76 -7.18 -17.73
N MET A 250 4.26 -8.23 -18.40
CA MET A 250 5.11 -9.28 -18.96
C MET A 250 6.05 -8.74 -20.05
N GLU A 251 5.57 -7.86 -20.93
CA GLU A 251 6.37 -7.27 -21.99
C GLU A 251 7.54 -6.46 -21.40
N ILE A 252 7.26 -5.59 -20.41
CA ILE A 252 8.28 -4.79 -19.73
C ILE A 252 9.30 -5.70 -19.04
N LEU A 253 8.85 -6.72 -18.29
CA LEU A 253 9.76 -7.61 -17.59
C LEU A 253 10.64 -8.44 -18.54
N LYS A 254 10.08 -8.93 -19.66
CA LYS A 254 10.89 -9.61 -20.69
C LYS A 254 11.90 -8.67 -21.33
N LYS A 255 11.50 -7.42 -21.62
CA LYS A 255 12.41 -6.38 -22.14
C LYS A 255 13.53 -6.07 -21.16
N ASN A 256 13.24 -6.12 -19.86
CA ASN A 256 14.20 -5.99 -18.78
C ASN A 256 15.02 -7.27 -18.52
N GLU A 257 14.95 -8.26 -19.42
CA GLU A 257 15.72 -9.51 -19.41
C GLU A 257 15.42 -10.44 -18.22
N PHE A 258 14.23 -10.32 -17.61
CA PHE A 258 13.78 -11.31 -16.63
C PHE A 258 13.43 -12.64 -17.29
N ASP A 259 13.83 -13.74 -16.64
CA ASP A 259 13.46 -15.08 -17.06
C ASP A 259 11.94 -15.30 -16.98
N LYS A 260 11.35 -15.90 -18.01
CA LYS A 260 9.89 -16.06 -18.08
C LYS A 260 9.32 -16.87 -16.90
N LYS A 261 9.99 -17.92 -16.45
CA LYS A 261 9.51 -18.71 -15.30
C LYS A 261 9.45 -17.85 -14.03
N PHE A 262 10.43 -16.98 -13.86
CA PHE A 262 10.46 -16.06 -12.72
C PHE A 262 9.41 -14.95 -12.83
N ILE A 263 9.10 -14.48 -14.04
CA ILE A 263 7.97 -13.56 -14.28
C ILE A 263 6.65 -14.23 -13.87
N ASP A 264 6.43 -15.46 -14.35
CA ASP A 264 5.21 -16.22 -14.06
C ASP A 264 5.07 -16.47 -12.54
N GLU A 265 6.18 -16.78 -11.84
CA GLU A 265 6.23 -16.94 -10.37
C GLU A 265 5.84 -15.65 -9.62
N MET A 266 6.34 -14.48 -10.03
CA MET A 266 5.96 -13.21 -9.38
C MET A 266 4.48 -12.90 -9.57
N ILE A 267 3.94 -13.14 -10.77
CA ILE A 267 2.51 -12.96 -11.05
C ILE A 267 1.66 -13.92 -10.22
N GLU A 268 2.08 -15.18 -10.10
CA GLU A 268 1.43 -16.16 -9.23
C GLU A 268 1.43 -15.71 -7.77
N ASN A 269 2.56 -15.21 -7.26
CA ASN A 269 2.65 -14.66 -5.91
C ASN A 269 1.68 -13.47 -5.69
N ASN A 270 1.55 -12.55 -6.66
CA ASN A 270 0.57 -11.46 -6.59
C ASN A 270 -0.86 -12.00 -6.39
N ASN A 271 -1.23 -13.04 -7.15
CA ASN A 271 -2.55 -13.66 -7.08
C ASN A 271 -2.73 -14.48 -5.80
N GLU A 272 -1.71 -15.22 -5.35
CA GLU A 272 -1.73 -15.95 -4.08
C GLU A 272 -1.97 -14.99 -2.91
N VAL A 273 -1.32 -13.82 -2.91
CA VAL A 273 -1.59 -12.77 -1.91
C VAL A 273 -3.04 -12.32 -2.01
N ALA A 274 -3.52 -12.02 -3.22
CA ALA A 274 -4.90 -11.60 -3.43
C ALA A 274 -5.93 -12.62 -2.93
N GLU A 275 -5.72 -13.91 -3.19
CA GLU A 275 -6.58 -15.01 -2.77
C GLU A 275 -6.63 -15.14 -1.24
N ASN A 276 -5.48 -15.03 -0.57
CA ASN A 276 -5.36 -15.18 0.88
C ASN A 276 -5.86 -13.98 1.70
N ILE A 277 -6.19 -12.85 1.06
CA ILE A 277 -6.80 -11.70 1.73
C ILE A 277 -8.28 -11.98 2.02
N THR A 278 -8.67 -11.82 3.28
CA THR A 278 -10.02 -12.08 3.81
C THR A 278 -10.59 -10.85 4.51
N THR A 279 -10.06 -9.66 4.21
CA THR A 279 -10.48 -8.41 4.86
C THR A 279 -11.96 -8.13 4.63
N GLU A 280 -12.66 -7.92 5.75
CA GLU A 280 -14.07 -7.60 5.79
C GLU A 280 -14.29 -6.35 6.65
N ILE A 281 -15.03 -5.39 6.09
CA ILE A 281 -15.37 -4.13 6.75
C ILE A 281 -16.87 -4.14 7.02
N ASN A 282 -17.26 -4.08 8.29
CA ASN A 282 -18.67 -3.99 8.67
C ASN A 282 -19.13 -2.54 8.49
N LEU A 283 -20.06 -2.32 7.55
CA LEU A 283 -20.58 -1.00 7.19
C LEU A 283 -21.91 -0.66 7.88
N HIS A 284 -22.54 -1.61 8.57
CA HIS A 284 -23.90 -1.47 9.11
C HIS A 284 -23.96 -1.67 10.63
N GLN A 285 -22.84 -1.47 11.33
CA GLN A 285 -22.81 -1.60 12.78
C GLN A 285 -23.31 -0.33 13.46
N ALA A 286 -24.35 -0.45 14.28
CA ALA A 286 -24.75 0.58 15.22
C ALA A 286 -23.76 0.60 16.40
N LEU A 287 -22.91 1.63 16.46
CA LEU A 287 -21.93 1.84 17.53
C LEU A 287 -22.34 3.05 18.37
N PHE A 288 -23.31 2.86 19.25
CA PHE A 288 -23.70 3.88 20.21
C PHE A 288 -22.79 3.82 21.45
N PRO A 289 -22.30 4.96 21.97
CA PRO A 289 -21.63 4.98 23.25
C PRO A 289 -22.55 4.44 24.36
N ASN A 290 -21.98 3.69 25.29
CA ASN A 290 -22.72 3.34 26.50
C ASN A 290 -22.98 4.61 27.31
N TYR A 291 -24.23 4.82 27.70
CA TYR A 291 -24.58 5.87 28.64
C TYR A 291 -24.52 5.31 30.07
N ASP A 292 -23.56 5.80 30.86
CA ASP A 292 -23.48 5.46 32.28
C ASP A 292 -24.61 6.18 33.02
N THR A 293 -25.61 5.39 33.41
CA THR A 293 -26.81 5.85 34.09
C THR A 293 -26.84 5.36 35.53
N PRO A 294 -27.45 6.10 36.46
CA PRO A 294 -27.79 5.59 37.79
C PRO A 294 -28.50 4.23 37.73
N ASP A 295 -28.25 3.37 38.73
CA ASP A 295 -28.75 1.98 38.75
C ASP A 295 -30.29 1.89 38.71
N ASP A 296 -30.99 2.86 39.30
CA ASP A 296 -32.46 2.94 39.31
C ASP A 296 -33.02 3.17 37.90
N ILE A 297 -32.40 4.06 37.12
CA ILE A 297 -32.76 4.27 35.72
C ILE A 297 -32.41 3.06 34.85
N LYS A 298 -31.32 2.35 35.17
CA LYS A 298 -30.92 1.12 34.48
C LYS A 298 -31.94 0.00 34.72
N GLU A 299 -32.43 -0.14 35.94
CA GLU A 299 -33.52 -1.07 36.28
C GLU A 299 -34.81 -0.74 35.52
N ILE A 300 -35.19 0.54 35.47
CA ILE A 300 -36.36 0.98 34.69
C ILE A 300 -36.20 0.65 33.20
N TYR A 301 -35.01 0.91 32.63
CA TYR A 301 -34.72 0.57 31.23
C TYR A 301 -34.80 -0.94 30.99
N GLU A 302 -34.18 -1.78 31.82
CA GLU A 302 -34.21 -3.23 31.65
C GLU A 302 -35.62 -3.82 31.75
N GLN A 303 -36.51 -3.21 32.54
CA GLN A 303 -37.92 -3.58 32.64
C GLN A 303 -38.73 -3.18 31.40
N ALA A 304 -38.37 -2.08 30.73
CA ALA A 304 -39.15 -1.50 29.64
C ALA A 304 -38.55 -1.74 28.24
N LYS A 305 -37.31 -2.21 28.12
CA LYS A 305 -36.58 -2.30 26.84
C LYS A 305 -37.27 -3.12 25.76
N ASP A 306 -38.01 -4.16 26.15
CA ASP A 306 -38.73 -5.03 25.22
C ASP A 306 -39.99 -4.34 24.66
N GLU A 307 -40.54 -3.35 25.37
CA GLU A 307 -41.66 -2.51 24.93
C GLU A 307 -41.21 -1.31 24.08
N LEU A 308 -39.92 -0.97 24.12
CA LEU A 308 -39.32 0.13 23.35
C LEU A 308 -38.94 -0.27 21.92
N VAL A 309 -38.97 -1.56 21.59
CA VAL A 309 -38.76 -2.05 20.22
C VAL A 309 -40.07 -1.92 19.44
N VAL A 310 -40.17 -0.87 18.63
CA VAL A 310 -41.25 -0.77 17.64
C VAL A 310 -40.83 -1.64 16.45
N GLU A 311 -41.56 -2.73 16.20
CA GLU A 311 -41.42 -3.48 14.94
C GLU A 311 -41.90 -2.57 13.79
N GLU A 312 -40.97 -2.18 12.90
CA GLU A 312 -41.27 -1.56 11.60
C GLU A 312 -41.55 -2.62 10.53
#